data_AF-A0A382W0A1-F1
#
_entry.id   AF-A0A382W0A1-F1
#
_cell.length_a   1.000
_cell.length_b   1.000
_cell.length_c   1.000
_cell.angle_alpha   90.00
_cell.angle_beta   90.00
_cell.angle_gamma   90.00
#
_symmetry.space_group_name_H-M   'P 1'
#
loop_
_entity.id
_entity.type
_entity.pdbx_description
1 polymer ?
#
loop_
_entity_poly.entity_id
_entity_poly.type
_entity_poly.pdbx_seq_one_letter_code
_entity_poly.pdbx_strand_id
1 'polypeptide(L)'
;MIFMGFISLSGYFINNPTLRNFVDKDANQWYMIIAGFAAFLGVINLLQLHSKKIIYKKKNWQYSMLTLIGFLLMIFFGFIYNNTDSAIGAHLKNEESIFYWMFNYIYLP
;
A
#
# COMPACT_ATOMS: atom_id res chain seq x y z
N MET A 1 -9.83 15.07 6.62
CA MET A 1 -10.17 13.77 7.22
C MET A 1 -11.38 13.86 8.15
N ILE A 2 -11.40 14.78 9.12
CA ILE A 2 -12.50 14.95 10.09
C ILE A 2 -13.89 15.10 9.42
N PHE A 3 -13.98 15.89 8.35
CA PHE A 3 -15.23 16.12 7.62
C PHE A 3 -15.82 14.85 6.99
N MET A 4 -15.00 14.06 6.29
CA MET A 4 -15.45 12.78 5.71
C MET A 4 -15.79 11.74 6.78
N GLY A 5 -15.05 11.73 7.89
CA GLY A 5 -15.38 10.88 9.04
C GLY A 5 -16.74 11.22 9.65
N PHE A 6 -17.06 12.51 9.77
CA PHE A 6 -18.36 12.97 10.24
C PHE A 6 -19.51 12.58 9.28
N ILE A 7 -19.31 12.75 7.96
CA ILE A 7 -20.31 12.33 6.95
C ILE A 7 -20.53 10.81 6.97
N SER A 8 -19.46 10.03 7.12
CA SER A 8 -19.57 8.58 7.21
C SER A 8 -20.40 8.17 8.42
N LEU A 9 -20.10 8.73 9.60
CA LEU A 9 -20.87 8.47 10.82
C LEU A 9 -22.32 8.94 10.72
N SER A 10 -22.58 10.12 10.15
CA SER A 10 -23.94 10.65 10.03
C SER A 10 -24.84 9.77 9.16
N GLY A 11 -24.27 9.08 8.17
CA GLY A 11 -24.96 8.04 7.42
C GLY A 11 -25.51 6.91 8.29
N TYR A 12 -24.87 6.60 9.43
CA TYR A 12 -25.31 5.58 10.38
C TYR A 12 -26.39 6.04 11.36
N PHE A 13 -26.36 7.30 11.77
CA PHE A 13 -27.27 7.85 12.78
C PHE A 13 -28.52 8.52 12.20
N ILE A 14 -28.46 9.03 10.96
CA ILE A 14 -29.58 9.69 10.31
C ILE A 14 -30.30 8.68 9.42
N ASN A 15 -31.61 8.47 9.63
CA ASN A 15 -32.44 7.59 8.79
C ASN A 15 -32.78 8.26 7.44
N ASN A 16 -31.77 8.46 6.60
CA ASN A 16 -31.92 9.00 5.24
C ASN A 16 -31.30 8.02 4.22
N PRO A 17 -32.09 7.46 3.29
CA PRO A 17 -31.62 6.46 2.34
C PRO A 17 -30.57 6.99 1.36
N THR A 18 -30.65 8.28 0.99
CA THR A 18 -29.68 8.91 0.10
C THR A 18 -28.31 9.04 0.77
N LEU A 19 -28.29 9.48 2.03
CA LEU A 19 -27.05 9.61 2.80
C LEU A 19 -26.41 8.22 3.06
N ARG A 20 -27.22 7.22 3.40
CA ARG A 20 -26.77 5.83 3.55
C ARG A 20 -26.12 5.29 2.28
N ASN A 21 -26.81 5.45 1.15
CA ASN A 21 -26.30 4.99 -0.15
C ASN A 21 -24.99 5.68 -0.54
N PHE A 22 -24.86 6.99 -0.28
CA PHE A 22 -23.63 7.73 -0.54
C PHE A 22 -22.45 7.17 0.28
N VAL A 23 -22.64 6.94 1.58
CA VAL A 23 -21.57 6.42 2.46
C VAL A 23 -21.16 5.00 2.07
N ASP A 24 -22.12 4.12 1.81
CA ASP A 24 -21.84 2.69 1.60
C ASP A 24 -21.35 2.38 0.17
N LYS A 25 -21.76 3.17 -0.82
CA LYS A 25 -21.43 2.91 -2.25
C LYS A 25 -20.51 3.97 -2.82
N ASP A 26 -21.00 5.21 -2.93
CA ASP A 26 -20.32 6.24 -3.70
C ASP A 26 -18.97 6.61 -3.07
N ALA A 27 -18.97 6.88 -1.76
CA ALA A 27 -17.77 7.24 -1.03
C ALA A 27 -16.70 6.13 -1.09
N ASN A 28 -17.13 4.87 -0.96
CA ASN A 28 -16.21 3.73 -1.04
C ASN A 28 -15.63 3.54 -2.45
N GLN A 29 -16.45 3.71 -3.50
CA GLN A 29 -15.97 3.65 -4.88
C GLN A 29 -14.96 4.76 -5.18
N TRP A 30 -15.26 6.00 -4.80
CA TRP A 30 -14.34 7.13 -4.94
C TRP A 30 -13.05 6.90 -4.14
N TYR A 31 -13.16 6.38 -2.92
CA TYR A 31 -12.01 6.02 -2.10
C TYR A 31 -11.10 5.01 -2.81
N MET A 32 -11.66 3.92 -3.36
CA MET A 32 -10.88 2.90 -4.06
C MET A 32 -10.13 3.47 -5.28
N ILE A 33 -10.77 4.35 -6.06
CA ILE A 33 -10.14 5.02 -7.21
C ILE A 33 -8.95 5.87 -6.74
N ILE A 34 -9.16 6.73 -5.74
CA ILE A 34 -8.11 7.62 -5.22
C ILE A 34 -6.98 6.82 -4.58
N ALA A 35 -7.30 5.78 -3.81
CA ALA A 35 -6.33 4.92 -3.16
C ALA A 35 -5.45 4.18 -4.18
N GLY A 36 -6.03 3.71 -5.29
CA GLY A 36 -5.27 3.12 -6.39
C GLY A 36 -4.24 4.10 -6.96
N PHE A 37 -4.66 5.32 -7.33
CA PHE A 37 -3.75 6.35 -7.82
C PHE A 37 -2.67 6.74 -6.79
N ALA A 38 -3.04 6.87 -5.52
CA ALA A 38 -2.12 7.20 -4.45
C ALA A 38 -1.04 6.11 -4.26
N ALA A 39 -1.42 4.82 -4.36
CA ALA A 39 -0.48 3.72 -4.29
C ALA A 39 0.55 3.79 -5.43
N PHE A 40 0.10 3.97 -6.67
CA PHE A 40 1.00 4.14 -7.83
C PHE A 40 1.90 5.37 -7.68
N LEU A 41 1.33 6.51 -7.27
CA LEU A 41 2.10 7.74 -7.06
C LEU A 41 3.15 7.56 -5.97
N GLY A 42 2.82 6.86 -4.89
CA GLY A 42 3.75 6.52 -3.82
C GLY A 42 4.94 5.71 -4.31
N VAL A 43 4.68 4.66 -5.10
CA VAL A 43 5.73 3.83 -5.73
C VAL A 43 6.62 4.67 -6.65
N ILE A 44 6.02 5.45 -7.55
CA ILE A 44 6.76 6.28 -8.52
C ILE A 44 7.63 7.30 -7.79
N ASN A 45 7.10 7.96 -6.76
CA ASN A 45 7.83 8.96 -5.98
C ASN A 45 9.04 8.33 -5.26
N LEU A 46 8.85 7.19 -4.60
CA LEU A 46 9.92 6.45 -3.93
C LEU A 46 11.03 6.08 -4.94
N LEU A 47 10.66 5.47 -6.06
CA LEU A 47 11.61 5.10 -7.11
C LEU A 47 12.37 6.33 -7.62
N GLN A 48 11.66 7.42 -7.94
CA GLN A 48 12.26 8.64 -8.48
C GLN A 48 13.23 9.30 -7.49
N LEU A 49 12.82 9.46 -6.23
CA LEU A 49 13.61 10.13 -5.19
C LEU A 49 14.89 9.36 -4.88
N HIS A 50 14.77 8.05 -4.66
CA HIS A 50 15.93 7.22 -4.32
C HIS A 50 16.85 7.02 -5.53
N SER A 51 16.30 6.83 -6.74
CA SER A 51 17.12 6.69 -7.96
C SER A 51 17.91 7.96 -8.24
N LYS A 52 17.27 9.15 -8.19
CA LYS A 52 17.98 10.43 -8.33
C LYS A 52 19.06 10.60 -7.26
N LYS A 53 18.77 10.23 -6.02
CA LYS A 53 19.73 10.31 -4.91
C LYS A 53 20.99 9.46 -5.17
N ILE A 54 20.83 8.28 -5.78
CA ILE A 54 21.92 7.38 -6.17
C ILE A 54 22.70 7.95 -7.36
N ILE A 55 22.01 8.35 -8.44
CA ILE A 55 22.64 8.89 -9.65
C ILE A 55 23.52 10.11 -9.34
N TYR A 56 23.00 11.04 -8.54
CA TYR A 56 23.73 12.25 -8.15
C TYR A 56 24.63 12.05 -6.92
N LYS A 57 24.80 10.81 -6.42
CA LYS A 57 25.60 10.45 -5.24
C LYS A 57 25.42 11.42 -4.06
N LYS A 58 24.19 11.85 -3.78
CA LYS A 58 23.95 12.80 -2.68
C LYS A 58 24.30 12.16 -1.33
N LYS A 59 24.43 12.96 -0.27
CA LYS A 59 24.71 12.47 1.08
C LYS A 59 23.82 11.27 1.44
N ASN A 60 24.42 10.22 2.00
CA ASN A 60 23.72 9.00 2.43
C ASN A 60 23.03 8.24 1.27
N TRP A 61 23.60 8.25 0.05
CA TRP A 61 23.03 7.53 -1.11
C TRP A 61 23.09 6.01 -0.96
N GLN A 62 24.05 5.47 -0.20
CA GLN A 62 24.20 4.03 0.03
C GLN A 62 22.93 3.42 0.65
N TYR A 63 22.34 4.11 1.65
CA TYR A 63 21.07 3.69 2.24
C TYR A 63 19.91 3.70 1.25
N SER A 64 19.92 4.61 0.27
CA SER A 64 18.90 4.61 -0.78
C SER A 64 18.97 3.37 -1.67
N MET A 65 20.16 2.81 -1.87
CA MET A 65 20.32 1.55 -2.62
C MET A 65 19.69 0.40 -1.86
N LEU A 66 19.92 0.32 -0.55
CA LEU A 66 19.28 -0.68 0.32
C LEU A 66 17.74 -0.56 0.28
N THR A 67 17.20 0.65 0.35
CA THR A 67 15.75 0.88 0.24
C THR A 67 15.19 0.37 -1.08
N LEU A 68 15.83 0.68 -2.22
CA LEU A 68 15.35 0.24 -3.53
C LEU A 68 15.45 -1.28 -3.70
N ILE A 69 16.53 -1.90 -3.22
CA ILE A 69 16.68 -3.36 -3.27
C ILE A 69 15.59 -4.03 -2.43
N GLY A 70 15.39 -3.59 -1.19
CA GLY A 70 14.33 -4.13 -0.32
C GLY A 70 12.94 -3.97 -0.94
N PHE A 71 12.67 -2.80 -1.53
CA PHE A 71 11.42 -2.54 -2.24
C PHE A 71 11.20 -3.50 -3.43
N LEU A 72 12.22 -3.70 -4.27
CA LEU A 72 12.14 -4.60 -5.42
C LEU A 72 12.00 -6.07 -5.01
N LEU A 73 12.72 -6.50 -3.97
CA LEU A 73 12.57 -7.85 -3.42
C LEU A 73 11.14 -8.06 -2.91
N MET A 74 10.56 -7.07 -2.23
CA MET A 74 9.19 -7.16 -1.73
C MET A 74 8.16 -7.27 -2.86
N ILE A 75 8.35 -6.55 -3.97
CA ILE A 75 7.52 -6.72 -5.17
C ILE A 75 7.70 -8.12 -5.76
N PHE A 76 8.93 -8.60 -5.87
CA PHE A 76 9.22 -9.91 -6.45
C PHE A 76 8.55 -11.06 -5.68
N PHE A 77 8.72 -11.09 -4.36
CA PHE A 77 8.08 -12.09 -3.50
C PHE A 77 6.58 -11.86 -3.29
N GLY A 78 6.07 -10.64 -3.56
CA GLY A 78 4.65 -10.34 -3.44
C GLY A 78 3.83 -10.76 -4.67
N PHE A 79 4.41 -10.68 -5.86
CA PHE A 79 3.66 -10.84 -7.11
C PHE A 79 4.17 -11.96 -8.03
N ILE A 80 5.44 -12.36 -7.91
CA ILE A 80 6.09 -13.25 -8.88
C ILE A 80 6.40 -14.61 -8.28
N TYR A 81 6.99 -14.64 -7.08
CA TYR A 81 7.43 -15.88 -6.45
C TYR A 81 6.62 -16.19 -5.20
N ASN A 82 6.14 -17.43 -5.11
CA ASN A 82 5.41 -17.96 -3.97
C ASN A 82 6.02 -19.32 -3.58
N ASN A 83 6.41 -19.45 -2.31
CA ASN A 83 7.01 -20.66 -1.74
C ASN A 83 6.03 -21.54 -0.95
N THR A 84 4.73 -21.23 -1.01
CA THR A 84 3.69 -21.93 -0.25
C THR A 84 2.70 -22.61 -1.19
N ASP A 85 1.93 -23.57 -0.68
CA ASP A 85 0.87 -24.25 -1.44
C ASP A 85 -0.36 -23.37 -1.71
N SER A 86 -0.42 -22.18 -1.10
CA SER A 86 -1.56 -21.26 -1.26
C SER A 86 -1.50 -20.46 -2.57
N ALA A 87 -2.64 -19.96 -3.05
CA ALA A 87 -2.69 -19.20 -4.31
C ALA A 87 -1.91 -17.86 -4.26
N ILE A 88 -1.52 -17.36 -5.43
CA ILE A 88 -0.92 -16.02 -5.57
C ILE A 88 -1.92 -14.97 -5.03
N GLY A 89 -1.45 -14.08 -4.15
CA GLY A 89 -2.28 -13.14 -3.38
C GLY A 89 -2.66 -13.65 -1.98
N ALA A 90 -3.15 -14.88 -1.86
CA ALA A 90 -3.49 -15.46 -0.55
C ALA A 90 -2.24 -15.77 0.29
N HIS A 91 -1.16 -16.22 -0.35
CA HIS A 91 0.12 -16.50 0.30
C HIS A 91 0.72 -15.32 1.06
N LEU A 92 0.38 -14.07 0.70
CA LEU A 92 0.88 -12.87 1.37
C LEU A 92 0.50 -12.79 2.85
N LYS A 93 -0.54 -13.53 3.26
CA LYS A 93 -1.00 -13.63 4.65
C LYS A 93 -0.58 -14.95 5.32
N ASN A 94 0.06 -15.85 4.59
CA ASN A 94 0.54 -17.12 5.13
C ASN A 94 1.88 -16.89 5.84
N GLU A 95 1.94 -17.30 7.11
CA GLU A 95 3.12 -17.16 7.97
C GLU A 95 4.38 -17.86 7.42
N GLU A 96 4.18 -18.93 6.64
CA GLU A 96 5.25 -19.69 5.99
C GLU A 96 5.77 -19.02 4.71
N SER A 97 5.09 -17.97 4.22
CA SER A 97 5.54 -17.29 3.01
C SER A 97 6.76 -16.41 3.29
N ILE A 98 7.69 -16.39 2.34
CA ILE A 98 8.85 -15.50 2.38
C ILE A 98 8.41 -14.04 2.42
N PHE A 99 7.32 -13.70 1.70
CA PHE A 99 6.74 -12.37 1.73
C PHE A 99 6.31 -11.96 3.15
N TYR A 100 5.58 -12.84 3.86
CA TYR A 100 5.11 -12.55 5.21
C TYR A 100 6.27 -12.37 6.20
N TRP A 101 7.30 -13.22 6.10
CA TRP A 101 8.52 -13.05 6.88
C TRP A 101 9.19 -11.70 6.59
N MET A 102 9.42 -11.38 5.30
CA MET A 102 10.01 -10.10 4.92
C MET A 102 9.19 -8.91 5.41
N PHE A 103 7.87 -8.95 5.29
CA PHE A 103 6.98 -7.89 5.75
C PHE A 103 7.16 -7.62 7.25
N ASN A 104 7.09 -8.65 8.08
CA ASN A 104 7.14 -8.47 9.52
C ASN A 104 8.53 -8.07 10.03
N TYR A 105 9.60 -8.64 9.46
CA TYR A 105 10.95 -8.41 9.99
C TYR A 105 11.71 -7.27 9.31
N ILE A 106 11.34 -6.88 8.08
CA ILE A 106 12.02 -5.81 7.33
C ILE A 106 11.20 -4.51 7.34
N TYR A 107 9.87 -4.57 7.26
CA TYR A 107 9.03 -3.39 7.16
C TYR A 107 8.49 -2.87 8.51
N LEU A 108 8.25 -3.75 9.50
CA LEU A 108 7.63 -3.42 10.80
C LEU A 108 8.59 -3.48 12.02
N PRO A 109 9.90 -3.16 11.93
CA PRO A 109 10.86 -3.43 13.01
C PRO A 109 10.46 -2.84 14.38
#